data_AF-A0A069ISG1-F1
#
_entry.id   AF-A0A069ISG1-F1
#
_cell.length_a   1.000
_cell.length_b   1.000
_cell.length_c   1.000
_cell.angle_alpha   90.00
_cell.angle_beta   90.00
_cell.angle_gamma   90.00
#
_symmetry.space_group_name_H-M   'P 1'
#
loop_
_entity.id
_entity.type
_entity.pdbx_description
1 polymer ?
#
loop_
_entity_poly.entity_id
_entity_poly.type
_entity_poly.pdbx_seq_one_letter_code
_entity_poly.pdbx_strand_id
1 'polypeptide(L)'
;MPVFHDRDCDLSIIRGKRVAMIGYGSQGRTHALNLRDSGVTDIVVGLKAGSKTRERAKADGFAVMTAGEAAAGADVVAVMTSDEAHRDLWRDELAPNVRPGAALVFAHGLSVRFGLVEPRADLDVILASPKGIGPRIRDLYEAGEGVFCLFGVHQDATGGAHALGLSYAAALGCGRKGILETTMRDECESDLFGEQVVLCGGIAELIDSAFMKLVEAGYPPEVAWFECFYEAKLVTDLMYERGIAGAFAKISNTAEYGAYLTGPRIINAASRAAMDQVLAEVQGGGFVRALMADYDAGSPDLLARRSALGRRPIESVGTHLNEVARKARESAANDD
;
A
#
# COMPACT_ATOMS: atom_id res chain seq x y z
N MET A 1 -10.31 16.87 -8.82
CA MET A 1 -10.16 15.55 -9.45
C MET A 1 -11.54 14.99 -9.70
N PRO A 2 -11.85 14.46 -10.89
CA PRO A 2 -13.05 13.65 -11.10
C PRO A 2 -13.17 12.55 -10.04
N VAL A 3 -14.40 12.27 -9.60
CA VAL A 3 -14.71 11.27 -8.59
C VAL A 3 -15.81 10.36 -9.12
N PHE A 4 -15.58 9.06 -9.04
CA PHE A 4 -16.50 8.02 -9.49
C PHE A 4 -16.89 7.10 -8.33
N HIS A 5 -18.12 6.60 -8.39
CA HIS A 5 -18.69 5.62 -7.46
C HIS A 5 -19.18 4.39 -8.22
N ASP A 6 -19.68 3.39 -7.48
CA ASP A 6 -20.21 2.15 -8.10
C ASP A 6 -21.26 2.43 -9.19
N ARG A 7 -22.10 3.46 -9.02
CA ARG A 7 -23.12 3.86 -10.02
C ARG A 7 -22.55 4.38 -11.34
N ASP A 8 -21.30 4.82 -11.32
CA ASP A 8 -20.59 5.37 -12.48
C ASP A 8 -19.73 4.29 -13.18
N CYS A 9 -19.76 3.06 -12.66
CA CYS A 9 -18.92 1.94 -13.10
C CYS A 9 -19.77 0.78 -13.62
N ASP A 10 -19.28 0.08 -14.64
CA ASP A 10 -19.93 -1.14 -15.17
C ASP A 10 -19.08 -2.38 -14.86
N LEU A 11 -19.49 -3.18 -13.87
CA LEU A 11 -18.80 -4.41 -13.48
C LEU A 11 -18.84 -5.50 -14.56
N SER A 12 -19.77 -5.44 -15.52
CA SER A 12 -19.84 -6.45 -16.59
C SER A 12 -18.58 -6.47 -17.44
N ILE A 13 -17.89 -5.33 -17.55
CA ILE A 13 -16.64 -5.17 -18.30
C ILE A 13 -15.56 -6.09 -17.73
N ILE A 14 -15.16 -5.94 -16.46
CA ILE A 14 -14.10 -6.76 -15.86
C ILE A 14 -14.54 -8.21 -15.63
N ARG A 15 -15.82 -8.46 -15.36
CA ARG A 15 -16.38 -9.82 -15.23
C ARG A 15 -16.25 -10.64 -16.51
N GLY A 16 -16.29 -9.97 -17.66
CA GLY A 16 -16.09 -10.59 -18.97
C GLY A 16 -14.62 -10.79 -19.37
N LYS A 17 -13.64 -10.51 -18.49
CA LYS A 17 -12.21 -10.61 -18.80
C LYS A 17 -11.56 -11.80 -18.09
N ARG A 18 -10.57 -12.38 -18.76
CA ARG A 18 -9.55 -13.23 -18.14
C ARG A 18 -8.50 -12.35 -17.47
N VAL A 19 -8.34 -12.50 -16.16
CA VAL A 19 -7.40 -11.72 -15.35
C VAL A 19 -6.22 -12.59 -14.92
N ALA A 20 -5.01 -12.18 -15.31
CA ALA A 20 -3.78 -12.68 -14.72
C ALA A 20 -3.37 -11.80 -13.54
N MET A 21 -3.41 -12.36 -12.33
CA MET A 21 -2.88 -11.72 -11.12
C MET A 21 -1.42 -12.12 -10.93
N ILE A 22 -0.49 -11.21 -11.21
CA ILE A 22 0.94 -11.48 -11.12
C ILE A 22 1.44 -11.07 -9.74
N GLY A 23 1.79 -12.05 -8.91
CA GLY A 23 2.08 -11.82 -7.49
C GLY A 23 0.89 -12.11 -6.58
N TYR A 24 1.18 -12.64 -5.40
CA TYR A 24 0.16 -13.07 -4.43
C TYR A 24 0.60 -12.73 -2.99
N GLY A 25 1.14 -11.52 -2.84
CA GLY A 25 1.47 -10.91 -1.55
C GLY A 25 0.28 -10.14 -0.98
N SER A 26 0.57 -9.04 -0.28
CA SER A 26 -0.43 -8.17 0.36
C SER A 26 -1.50 -7.68 -0.62
N GLN A 27 -1.11 -6.97 -1.69
CA GLN A 27 -2.04 -6.46 -2.69
C GLN A 27 -2.56 -7.57 -3.62
N GLY A 28 -1.69 -8.43 -4.14
CA GLY A 28 -2.09 -9.48 -5.09
C GLY A 28 -3.16 -10.44 -4.57
N ARG A 29 -3.03 -10.90 -3.31
CA ARG A 29 -4.07 -11.74 -2.68
C ARG A 29 -5.38 -10.97 -2.51
N THR A 30 -5.29 -9.74 -2.04
CA THR A 30 -6.46 -8.86 -1.81
C THR A 30 -7.23 -8.60 -3.10
N HIS A 31 -6.52 -8.23 -4.17
CA HIS A 31 -7.14 -7.97 -5.46
C HIS A 31 -7.78 -9.23 -6.04
N ALA A 32 -7.08 -10.37 -6.03
CA ALA A 32 -7.63 -11.62 -6.56
C ALA A 32 -8.92 -12.04 -5.85
N LEU A 33 -8.94 -11.97 -4.51
CA LEU A 33 -10.12 -12.32 -3.72
C LEU A 33 -11.27 -11.36 -3.93
N ASN A 34 -11.02 -10.04 -3.95
CA ASN A 34 -12.08 -9.06 -4.16
C ASN A 34 -12.65 -9.14 -5.58
N LEU A 35 -11.81 -9.34 -6.61
CA LEU A 35 -12.25 -9.56 -8.00
C LEU A 35 -13.14 -10.80 -8.11
N ARG A 36 -12.72 -11.92 -7.50
CA ARG A 36 -13.50 -13.17 -7.48
C ARG A 36 -14.86 -12.95 -6.82
N ASP A 37 -14.87 -12.33 -5.65
CA ASP A 37 -16.10 -12.09 -4.90
C ASP A 37 -16.99 -11.02 -5.57
N SER A 38 -16.41 -10.18 -6.43
CA SER A 38 -17.13 -9.29 -7.36
C SER A 38 -17.66 -10.00 -8.61
N GLY A 39 -17.43 -11.29 -8.78
CA GLY A 39 -17.98 -12.10 -9.86
C GLY A 39 -17.07 -12.27 -11.08
N VAL A 40 -15.78 -11.93 -10.98
CA VAL A 40 -14.80 -12.27 -12.01
C VAL A 40 -14.46 -13.75 -11.88
N THR A 41 -14.86 -14.56 -12.87
CA THR A 41 -14.77 -16.02 -12.79
C THR A 41 -13.48 -16.59 -13.35
N ASP A 42 -12.81 -15.88 -14.27
CA ASP A 42 -11.56 -16.34 -14.90
C ASP A 42 -10.35 -15.56 -14.36
N ILE A 43 -9.88 -15.98 -13.18
CA ILE A 43 -8.68 -15.43 -12.53
C ILE A 43 -7.61 -16.51 -12.45
N VAL A 44 -6.42 -16.18 -12.93
CA VAL A 44 -5.24 -17.03 -12.81
C VAL A 44 -4.12 -16.30 -12.08
N VAL A 45 -3.44 -16.98 -11.18
CA VAL A 45 -2.35 -16.41 -10.37
C VAL A 45 -0.99 -16.80 -10.97
N GLY A 46 -0.24 -15.80 -11.42
CA GLY A 46 1.12 -15.94 -11.95
C GLY A 46 2.17 -15.74 -10.85
N LEU A 47 2.98 -16.75 -10.59
CA LEU A 47 4.02 -16.74 -9.55
C LEU A 47 5.29 -17.44 -10.05
N LYS A 48 6.46 -16.99 -9.56
CA LYS A 48 7.73 -17.72 -9.73
C LYS A 48 7.55 -19.17 -9.28
N ALA A 49 8.14 -20.13 -9.99
CA ALA A 49 7.96 -21.57 -9.72
C ALA A 49 8.26 -21.96 -8.26
N GLY A 50 9.29 -21.35 -7.66
CA GLY A 50 9.68 -21.54 -6.26
C GLY A 50 9.04 -20.56 -5.25
N SER A 51 8.01 -19.80 -5.64
CA SER A 51 7.38 -18.84 -4.73
C SER A 51 6.71 -19.54 -3.54
N LYS A 52 6.96 -19.03 -2.33
CA LYS A 52 6.34 -19.51 -1.08
C LYS A 52 4.83 -19.28 -1.05
N THR A 53 4.29 -18.37 -1.86
CA THR A 53 2.87 -18.02 -1.87
C THR A 53 2.01 -18.90 -2.78
N ARG A 54 2.62 -19.82 -3.56
CA ARG A 54 1.85 -20.71 -4.47
C ARG A 54 0.84 -21.58 -3.73
N GLU A 55 1.25 -22.16 -2.60
CA GLU A 55 0.34 -23.00 -1.80
C GLU A 55 -0.81 -22.20 -1.19
N ARG A 56 -0.56 -20.95 -0.79
CA ARG A 56 -1.62 -20.06 -0.31
C ARG A 56 -2.61 -19.73 -1.43
N ALA A 57 -2.15 -19.41 -2.64
CA ALA A 57 -3.02 -19.12 -3.78
C ALA A 57 -3.89 -20.33 -4.17
N LYS A 58 -3.31 -21.54 -4.17
CA LYS A 58 -4.07 -22.79 -4.38
C LYS A 58 -5.10 -23.03 -3.27
N ALA A 59 -4.72 -22.82 -2.01
CA ALA A 59 -5.61 -22.98 -0.87
C ALA A 59 -6.79 -21.98 -0.90
N ASP A 60 -6.58 -20.78 -1.43
CA ASP A 60 -7.64 -19.79 -1.69
C ASP A 60 -8.46 -20.11 -2.95
N GLY A 61 -8.15 -21.20 -3.68
CA GLY A 61 -8.94 -21.71 -4.80
C GLY A 61 -8.52 -21.23 -6.19
N PHE A 62 -7.35 -20.61 -6.34
CA PHE A 62 -6.87 -20.12 -7.63
C PHE A 62 -6.00 -21.13 -8.38
N ALA A 63 -6.12 -21.13 -9.72
CA ALA A 63 -5.15 -21.79 -10.58
C ALA A 63 -3.81 -21.02 -10.52
N VAL A 64 -2.69 -21.75 -10.45
CA VAL A 64 -1.35 -21.16 -10.28
C VAL A 64 -0.41 -21.64 -11.38
N MET A 65 0.25 -20.69 -12.06
CA MET A 65 1.22 -20.92 -13.13
C MET A 65 2.37 -19.91 -13.07
N THR A 66 3.32 -19.94 -14.01
CA THR A 66 4.34 -18.88 -14.10
C THR A 66 3.73 -17.56 -14.56
N ALA A 67 4.46 -16.46 -14.41
CA ALA A 67 3.97 -15.15 -14.81
C ALA A 67 3.73 -15.06 -16.33
N GLY A 68 4.65 -15.57 -17.14
CA GLY A 68 4.51 -15.63 -18.59
C GLY A 68 3.34 -16.52 -19.03
N GLU A 69 3.18 -17.70 -18.43
CA GLU A 69 2.04 -18.60 -18.70
C GLU A 69 0.70 -17.92 -18.40
N ALA A 70 0.62 -17.21 -17.26
CA ALA A 70 -0.59 -16.47 -16.87
C ALA A 70 -0.90 -15.35 -17.86
N ALA A 71 0.13 -14.61 -18.31
CA ALA A 71 -0.01 -13.47 -19.19
C ALA A 71 -0.40 -13.84 -20.64
N ALA A 72 0.03 -15.01 -21.14
CA ALA A 72 -0.10 -15.40 -22.55
C ALA A 72 -1.53 -15.36 -23.13
N GLY A 73 -2.55 -15.56 -22.29
CA GLY A 73 -3.96 -15.54 -22.70
C GLY A 73 -4.82 -14.48 -22.03
N ALA A 74 -4.25 -13.65 -21.15
CA ALA A 74 -5.04 -12.75 -20.32
C ALA A 74 -5.49 -11.49 -21.08
N ASP A 75 -6.72 -11.04 -20.83
CA ASP A 75 -7.19 -9.72 -21.27
C ASP A 75 -6.63 -8.61 -20.36
N VAL A 76 -6.46 -8.92 -19.07
CA VAL A 76 -5.95 -8.01 -18.05
C VAL A 76 -4.83 -8.68 -17.29
N VAL A 77 -3.67 -8.03 -17.23
CA VAL A 77 -2.52 -8.47 -16.44
C VAL A 77 -2.31 -7.47 -15.31
N ALA A 78 -2.72 -7.85 -14.11
CA ALA A 78 -2.56 -7.06 -12.89
C ALA A 78 -1.21 -7.38 -12.24
N VAL A 79 -0.28 -6.42 -12.25
CA VAL A 79 1.08 -6.59 -11.76
C VAL A 79 1.15 -6.15 -10.30
N MET A 80 1.22 -7.12 -9.38
CA MET A 80 1.11 -6.97 -7.93
C MET A 80 2.28 -7.63 -7.18
N THR A 81 3.45 -7.69 -7.83
CA THR A 81 4.73 -8.00 -7.20
C THR A 81 5.33 -6.73 -6.58
N SER A 82 6.54 -6.83 -6.00
CA SER A 82 7.26 -5.63 -5.55
C SER A 82 7.80 -4.84 -6.74
N ASP A 83 7.82 -3.51 -6.62
CA ASP A 83 8.08 -2.60 -7.75
C ASP A 83 9.46 -2.79 -8.36
N GLU A 84 10.48 -3.05 -7.53
CA GLU A 84 11.85 -3.30 -7.98
C GLU A 84 11.97 -4.58 -8.81
N ALA A 85 11.08 -5.56 -8.58
CA ALA A 85 11.04 -6.79 -9.36
C ALA A 85 10.38 -6.61 -10.74
N HIS A 86 9.65 -5.51 -10.98
CA HIS A 86 8.92 -5.29 -12.23
C HIS A 86 9.84 -5.21 -13.44
N ARG A 87 11.07 -4.67 -13.30
CA ARG A 87 12.04 -4.57 -14.41
C ARG A 87 12.35 -5.94 -15.01
N ASP A 88 12.74 -6.89 -14.17
CA ASP A 88 13.14 -8.22 -14.62
C ASP A 88 11.91 -9.06 -14.99
N LEU A 89 10.82 -8.96 -14.23
CA LEU A 89 9.54 -9.60 -14.53
C LEU A 89 9.00 -9.18 -15.91
N TRP A 90 9.05 -7.89 -16.22
CA TRP A 90 8.62 -7.37 -17.51
C TRP A 90 9.49 -7.92 -18.63
N ARG A 91 10.82 -7.78 -18.53
CA ARG A 91 11.76 -8.24 -19.54
C ARG A 91 11.64 -9.73 -19.83
N ASP A 92 11.59 -10.55 -18.79
CA ASP A 92 11.80 -11.99 -18.91
C ASP A 92 10.48 -12.77 -19.12
N GLU A 93 9.37 -12.27 -18.56
CA GLU A 93 8.13 -13.05 -18.46
C GLU A 93 6.92 -12.33 -19.06
N LEU A 94 6.76 -11.02 -18.90
CA LEU A 94 5.54 -10.34 -19.36
C LEU A 94 5.65 -9.80 -20.78
N ALA A 95 6.65 -8.98 -21.10
CA ALA A 95 6.82 -8.39 -22.43
C ALA A 95 6.75 -9.39 -23.61
N PRO A 96 7.37 -10.59 -23.53
CA PRO A 96 7.26 -11.57 -24.61
C PRO A 96 5.92 -12.33 -24.66
N ASN A 97 5.17 -12.38 -23.56
CA ASN A 97 3.98 -13.24 -23.45
C ASN A 97 2.66 -12.45 -23.46
N VAL A 98 2.62 -11.20 -23.01
CA VAL A 98 1.40 -10.38 -23.00
C VAL A 98 0.88 -10.23 -24.43
N ARG A 99 -0.36 -10.68 -24.65
CA ARG A 99 -1.00 -10.61 -25.97
C ARG A 99 -1.28 -9.16 -26.40
N PRO A 100 -1.40 -8.89 -27.72
CA PRO A 100 -1.78 -7.57 -28.19
C PRO A 100 -3.15 -7.11 -27.71
N GLY A 101 -3.31 -5.81 -27.44
CA GLY A 101 -4.56 -5.22 -26.96
C GLY A 101 -4.96 -5.62 -25.53
N ALA A 102 -4.07 -6.27 -24.77
CA ALA A 102 -4.29 -6.52 -23.35
C ALA A 102 -4.08 -5.24 -22.52
N ALA A 103 -4.65 -5.22 -21.31
CA ALA A 103 -4.43 -4.15 -20.34
C ALA A 103 -3.43 -4.57 -19.26
N LEU A 104 -2.46 -3.71 -18.98
CA LEU A 104 -1.61 -3.80 -17.79
C LEU A 104 -2.21 -2.94 -16.68
N VAL A 105 -2.40 -3.53 -15.50
CA VAL A 105 -2.88 -2.81 -14.31
C VAL A 105 -1.79 -2.81 -13.25
N PHE A 106 -1.40 -1.62 -12.77
CA PHE A 106 -0.47 -1.44 -11.67
C PHE A 106 -1.20 -0.84 -10.46
N ALA A 107 -0.81 -1.24 -9.25
CA ALA A 107 -1.27 -0.62 -8.01
C ALA A 107 -0.43 0.58 -7.55
N HIS A 108 0.71 0.81 -8.22
CA HIS A 108 1.61 1.92 -7.97
C HIS A 108 2.29 2.36 -9.27
N GLY A 109 2.51 3.66 -9.45
CA GLY A 109 3.01 4.21 -10.71
C GLY A 109 4.52 4.12 -10.93
N LEU A 110 5.31 3.69 -9.93
CA LEU A 110 6.79 3.75 -9.96
C LEU A 110 7.39 3.14 -11.21
N SER A 111 6.99 1.92 -11.55
CA SER A 111 7.64 1.18 -12.63
C SER A 111 7.47 1.83 -13.99
N VAL A 112 6.30 2.41 -14.26
CA VAL A 112 6.02 3.12 -15.51
C VAL A 112 6.62 4.54 -15.44
N ARG A 113 6.46 5.24 -14.31
CA ARG A 113 6.94 6.62 -14.12
C ARG A 113 8.45 6.77 -14.32
N PHE A 114 9.23 5.77 -13.89
CA PHE A 114 10.69 5.78 -13.94
C PHE A 114 11.28 4.81 -14.97
N GLY A 115 10.47 4.26 -15.87
CA GLY A 115 10.95 3.45 -17.01
C GLY A 115 11.55 2.10 -16.61
N LEU A 116 11.18 1.54 -15.46
CA LEU A 116 11.50 0.14 -15.14
C LEU A 116 10.71 -0.81 -16.05
N VAL A 117 9.52 -0.37 -16.44
CA VAL A 117 8.65 -1.03 -17.41
C VAL A 117 8.34 -0.02 -18.50
N GLU A 118 8.64 -0.38 -19.74
CA GLU A 118 8.26 0.35 -20.95
C GLU A 118 7.18 -0.48 -21.67
N PRO A 119 5.89 -0.18 -21.46
CA PRO A 119 4.81 -0.91 -22.11
C PRO A 119 4.87 -0.76 -23.63
N ARG A 120 4.47 -1.82 -24.35
CA ARG A 120 4.33 -1.74 -25.80
C ARG A 120 3.16 -0.82 -26.18
N ALA A 121 3.23 -0.18 -27.34
CA ALA A 121 2.22 0.78 -27.80
C ALA A 121 0.82 0.17 -28.07
N ASP A 122 0.73 -1.15 -28.18
CA ASP A 122 -0.52 -1.89 -28.43
C ASP A 122 -1.29 -2.27 -27.14
N LEU A 123 -0.80 -1.87 -25.97
CA LEU A 123 -1.38 -2.23 -24.67
C LEU A 123 -2.15 -1.07 -24.04
N ASP A 124 -3.18 -1.38 -23.27
CA ASP A 124 -3.72 -0.39 -22.32
C ASP A 124 -2.85 -0.41 -21.04
N VAL A 125 -2.66 0.75 -20.42
CA VAL A 125 -1.85 0.86 -19.20
C VAL A 125 -2.61 1.68 -18.18
N ILE A 126 -2.99 1.01 -17.09
CA ILE A 126 -3.92 1.51 -16.09
C ILE A 126 -3.25 1.50 -14.72
N LEU A 127 -3.46 2.58 -13.98
CA LEU A 127 -3.22 2.67 -12.54
C LEU A 127 -4.55 2.42 -11.82
N ALA A 128 -4.56 1.46 -10.91
CA ALA A 128 -5.64 1.27 -9.95
C ALA A 128 -5.01 1.04 -8.57
N SER A 129 -4.92 2.11 -7.79
CA SER A 129 -4.21 2.16 -6.51
C SER A 129 -5.19 2.37 -5.33
N PRO A 130 -5.76 1.28 -4.77
CA PRO A 130 -6.52 1.35 -3.53
C PRO A 130 -5.62 1.86 -2.39
N LYS A 131 -6.01 2.95 -1.75
CA LYS A 131 -5.24 3.60 -0.70
C LYS A 131 -5.45 2.85 0.62
N GLY A 132 -4.54 1.95 0.91
CA GLY A 132 -4.52 1.16 2.15
C GLY A 132 -3.58 -0.04 2.07
N ILE A 133 -3.38 -0.70 3.20
CA ILE A 133 -2.60 -1.93 3.29
C ILE A 133 -3.50 -3.10 2.87
N GLY A 134 -3.01 -3.98 1.98
CA GLY A 134 -3.79 -5.08 1.36
C GLY A 134 -4.75 -5.81 2.30
N PRO A 135 -4.28 -6.51 3.36
CA PRO A 135 -5.16 -7.18 4.32
C PRO A 135 -6.28 -6.29 4.88
N ARG A 136 -5.99 -5.02 5.19
CA ARG A 136 -7.03 -4.10 5.69
C ARG A 136 -8.05 -3.74 4.61
N ILE A 137 -7.62 -3.61 3.35
CA ILE A 137 -8.53 -3.43 2.22
C ILE A 137 -9.45 -4.65 2.09
N ARG A 138 -8.93 -5.86 2.28
CA ARG A 138 -9.73 -7.09 2.27
C ARG A 138 -10.77 -7.11 3.40
N ASP A 139 -10.35 -6.83 4.64
CA ASP A 139 -11.26 -6.82 5.79
C ASP A 139 -12.42 -5.83 5.59
N LEU A 140 -12.11 -4.62 5.11
CA LEU A 140 -13.12 -3.61 4.79
C LEU A 140 -14.05 -4.07 3.67
N TYR A 141 -13.51 -4.71 2.63
CA TYR A 141 -14.31 -5.24 1.53
C TYR A 141 -15.32 -6.29 2.01
N GLU A 142 -14.89 -7.22 2.87
CA GLU A 142 -15.73 -8.27 3.47
C GLU A 142 -16.80 -7.68 4.40
N ALA A 143 -16.50 -6.58 5.08
CA ALA A 143 -17.44 -5.81 5.88
C ALA A 143 -18.45 -5.00 5.04
N GLY A 144 -18.36 -5.04 3.70
CA GLY A 144 -19.21 -4.26 2.81
C GLY A 144 -18.79 -2.79 2.66
N GLU A 145 -17.66 -2.41 3.26
CA GLU A 145 -17.03 -1.10 3.10
C GLU A 145 -16.12 -1.06 1.86
N GLY A 146 -15.54 0.11 1.60
CA GLY A 146 -14.55 0.33 0.54
C GLY A 146 -13.40 1.20 1.00
N VAL A 147 -12.36 1.30 0.17
CA VAL A 147 -11.26 2.25 0.33
C VAL A 147 -11.27 3.25 -0.81
N PHE A 148 -10.68 4.43 -0.59
CA PHE A 148 -10.43 5.35 -1.72
C PHE A 148 -9.45 4.70 -2.69
N CYS A 149 -9.64 4.93 -3.99
CA CYS A 149 -8.70 4.49 -5.02
C CYS A 149 -8.21 5.69 -5.82
N LEU A 150 -6.90 5.77 -6.03
CA LEU A 150 -6.34 6.62 -7.05
C LEU A 150 -6.30 5.84 -8.36
N PHE A 151 -6.96 6.37 -9.37
CA PHE A 151 -7.13 5.74 -10.68
C PHE A 151 -6.50 6.61 -11.76
N GLY A 152 -5.89 6.01 -12.78
CA GLY A 152 -5.38 6.77 -13.92
C GLY A 152 -5.17 5.91 -15.16
N VAL A 153 -5.28 6.52 -16.33
CA VAL A 153 -4.95 5.88 -17.61
C VAL A 153 -3.66 6.51 -18.12
N HIS A 154 -2.61 5.70 -18.25
CA HIS A 154 -1.34 6.13 -18.82
C HIS A 154 -1.32 5.97 -20.34
N GLN A 155 -1.88 4.88 -20.84
CA GLN A 155 -1.99 4.57 -22.26
C GLN A 155 -3.35 3.92 -22.53
N ASP A 156 -4.05 4.39 -23.57
CA ASP A 156 -5.33 3.85 -24.03
C ASP A 156 -5.21 3.49 -25.51
N ALA A 157 -4.68 2.31 -25.79
CA ALA A 157 -4.48 1.81 -27.15
C ALA A 157 -5.79 1.31 -27.75
N THR A 158 -6.72 0.84 -26.92
CA THR A 158 -8.00 0.25 -27.37
C THR A 158 -9.16 1.25 -27.42
N GLY A 159 -9.04 2.38 -26.72
CA GLY A 159 -10.14 3.32 -26.45
C GLY A 159 -11.06 2.88 -25.31
N GLY A 160 -10.73 1.77 -24.63
CA GLY A 160 -11.52 1.17 -23.55
C GLY A 160 -10.84 1.19 -22.18
N ALA A 161 -9.59 1.69 -22.08
CA ALA A 161 -8.80 1.62 -20.85
C ALA A 161 -9.49 2.30 -19.67
N HIS A 162 -10.14 3.45 -19.91
CA HIS A 162 -10.83 4.19 -18.86
C HIS A 162 -12.00 3.39 -18.24
N ALA A 163 -12.89 2.86 -19.08
CA ALA A 163 -14.04 2.09 -18.62
C ALA A 163 -13.61 0.77 -17.94
N LEU A 164 -12.59 0.10 -18.49
CA LEU A 164 -12.02 -1.10 -17.89
C LEU A 164 -11.40 -0.83 -16.52
N GLY A 165 -10.64 0.26 -16.39
CA GLY A 165 -9.98 0.61 -15.14
C GLY A 165 -10.96 1.00 -14.03
N LEU A 166 -12.02 1.75 -14.35
CA LEU A 166 -13.11 2.02 -13.41
C LEU A 166 -13.83 0.73 -13.00
N SER A 167 -14.12 -0.16 -13.95
CA SER A 167 -14.71 -1.48 -13.69
C SER A 167 -13.84 -2.32 -12.74
N TYR A 168 -12.53 -2.35 -12.99
CA TYR A 168 -11.56 -3.04 -12.13
C TYR A 168 -11.53 -2.44 -10.73
N ALA A 169 -11.41 -1.11 -10.58
CA ALA A 169 -11.37 -0.45 -9.27
C ALA A 169 -12.68 -0.62 -8.48
N ALA A 170 -13.84 -0.58 -9.16
CA ALA A 170 -15.13 -0.86 -8.55
C ALA A 170 -15.23 -2.32 -8.07
N ALA A 171 -14.71 -3.28 -8.84
CA ALA A 171 -14.66 -4.69 -8.42
C ALA A 171 -13.75 -4.95 -7.20
N LEU A 172 -12.84 -4.03 -6.89
CA LEU A 172 -12.08 -4.04 -5.63
C LEU A 172 -12.86 -3.44 -4.44
N GLY A 173 -14.09 -2.98 -4.66
CA GLY A 173 -14.94 -2.30 -3.68
C GLY A 173 -14.65 -0.80 -3.54
N CYS A 174 -13.80 -0.22 -4.38
CA CYS A 174 -13.38 1.18 -4.21
C CYS A 174 -14.51 2.17 -4.54
N GLY A 175 -15.41 1.83 -5.47
CA GLY A 175 -16.56 2.68 -5.83
C GLY A 175 -17.57 2.87 -4.69
N ARG A 176 -17.54 2.01 -3.66
CA ARG A 176 -18.32 2.15 -2.41
C ARG A 176 -17.89 3.38 -1.59
N LYS A 177 -16.63 3.82 -1.76
CA LYS A 177 -16.06 4.98 -1.04
C LYS A 177 -15.72 6.14 -1.98
N GLY A 178 -15.00 5.86 -3.05
CA GLY A 178 -14.69 6.82 -4.10
C GLY A 178 -13.44 6.45 -4.89
N ILE A 179 -13.52 6.56 -6.21
CA ILE A 179 -12.41 6.39 -7.15
C ILE A 179 -12.07 7.78 -7.69
N LEU A 180 -10.85 8.25 -7.44
CA LEU A 180 -10.41 9.60 -7.80
C LEU A 180 -9.38 9.53 -8.93
N GLU A 181 -9.64 10.27 -10.00
CA GLU A 181 -8.80 10.25 -11.19
C GLU A 181 -7.54 11.12 -11.03
N THR A 182 -6.40 10.55 -11.37
CA THR A 182 -5.04 11.08 -11.25
C THR A 182 -4.15 10.59 -12.39
N THR A 183 -2.86 10.91 -12.35
CA THR A 183 -1.84 10.41 -13.28
C THR A 183 -0.91 9.40 -12.60
N MET A 184 -0.25 8.52 -13.38
CA MET A 184 0.84 7.66 -12.88
C MET A 184 1.92 8.47 -12.16
N ARG A 185 2.19 9.69 -12.65
CA ARG A 185 3.17 10.59 -12.05
C ARG A 185 2.73 11.06 -10.68
N ASP A 186 1.55 11.66 -10.58
CA ASP A 186 1.11 12.28 -9.33
C ASP A 186 0.84 11.22 -8.26
N GLU A 187 0.31 10.06 -8.64
CA GLU A 187 0.20 8.94 -7.70
C GLU A 187 1.56 8.48 -7.22
N CYS A 188 2.51 8.19 -8.11
CA CYS A 188 3.81 7.68 -7.72
C CYS A 188 4.58 8.67 -6.84
N GLU A 189 4.67 9.94 -7.27
CA GLU A 189 5.44 10.96 -6.56
C GLU A 189 4.83 11.27 -5.19
N SER A 190 3.49 11.32 -5.07
CA SER A 190 2.83 11.60 -3.80
C SER A 190 2.82 10.41 -2.84
N ASP A 191 2.69 9.18 -3.35
CA ASP A 191 2.69 7.96 -2.55
C ASP A 191 4.09 7.73 -1.93
N LEU A 192 5.15 7.78 -2.74
CA LEU A 192 6.55 7.70 -2.29
C LEU A 192 6.91 8.78 -1.28
N PHE A 193 6.46 10.02 -1.52
CA PHE A 193 6.67 11.10 -0.56
C PHE A 193 5.94 10.85 0.75
N GLY A 194 4.66 10.44 0.68
CA GLY A 194 3.82 10.20 1.83
C GLY A 194 4.36 9.10 2.74
N GLU A 195 4.80 7.98 2.18
CA GLU A 195 5.39 6.87 2.95
C GLU A 195 6.72 7.25 3.61
N GLN A 196 7.59 7.98 2.91
CA GLN A 196 8.89 8.39 3.45
C GLN A 196 8.74 9.43 4.55
N VAL A 197 7.89 10.43 4.35
CA VAL A 197 7.82 11.61 5.24
C VAL A 197 6.82 11.44 6.38
N VAL A 198 5.74 10.68 6.18
CA VAL A 198 4.65 10.59 7.17
C VAL A 198 4.38 9.14 7.54
N LEU A 199 3.85 8.34 6.60
CA LEU A 199 3.13 7.10 6.91
C LEU A 199 4.02 6.00 7.49
N CYS A 200 5.28 5.94 7.04
CA CYS A 200 6.23 4.92 7.47
C CYS A 200 7.42 5.57 8.17
N GLY A 201 8.23 6.35 7.45
CA GLY A 201 9.47 6.92 7.99
C GLY A 201 9.21 7.92 9.13
N GLY A 202 8.41 8.95 8.87
CA GLY A 202 8.13 10.02 9.84
C GLY A 202 7.49 9.54 11.13
N ILE A 203 6.39 8.79 11.05
CA ILE A 203 5.69 8.29 12.24
C ILE A 203 6.59 7.34 13.05
N ALA A 204 7.27 6.38 12.41
CA ALA A 204 8.12 5.43 13.12
C ALA A 204 9.26 6.14 13.87
N GLU A 205 9.95 7.08 13.21
CA GLU A 205 11.06 7.81 13.83
C GLU A 205 10.61 8.81 14.90
N LEU A 206 9.46 9.47 14.73
CA LEU A 206 8.90 10.36 15.74
C LEU A 206 8.56 9.58 17.02
N ILE A 207 7.87 8.45 16.87
CA ILE A 207 7.46 7.59 17.99
C ILE A 207 8.69 7.04 18.70
N ASP A 208 9.61 6.41 17.97
CA ASP A 208 10.80 5.78 18.56
C ASP A 208 11.72 6.82 19.22
N SER A 209 11.92 7.99 18.61
CA SER A 209 12.74 9.05 19.19
C SER A 209 12.13 9.63 20.47
N ALA A 210 10.82 9.84 20.50
CA ALA A 210 10.12 10.34 21.68
C ALA A 210 10.13 9.29 22.82
N PHE A 211 9.87 8.03 22.48
CA PHE A 211 9.97 6.89 23.38
C PHE A 211 11.37 6.80 24.01
N MET A 212 12.42 6.78 23.19
CA MET A 212 13.80 6.70 23.68
C MET A 212 14.17 7.91 24.54
N LYS A 213 13.67 9.11 24.23
CA LYS A 213 13.93 10.30 25.05
C LYS A 213 13.41 10.14 26.49
N LEU A 214 12.23 9.55 26.66
CA LEU A 214 11.68 9.25 27.99
C LEU A 214 12.47 8.12 28.68
N VAL A 215 12.78 7.04 27.97
CA VAL A 215 13.56 5.93 28.54
C VAL A 215 14.94 6.40 29.02
N GLU A 216 15.65 7.20 28.21
CA GLU A 216 16.95 7.79 28.56
C GLU A 216 16.88 8.75 29.75
N ALA A 217 15.74 9.41 29.94
CA ALA A 217 15.49 10.27 31.09
C ALA A 217 15.10 9.49 32.37
N GLY A 218 15.02 8.16 32.29
CA GLY A 218 14.77 7.27 33.43
C GLY A 218 13.30 6.95 33.70
N TYR A 219 12.39 7.28 32.77
CA TYR A 219 10.99 6.87 32.88
C TYR A 219 10.85 5.36 32.58
N PRO A 220 9.87 4.67 33.20
CA PRO A 220 9.59 3.27 32.88
C PRO A 220 9.27 3.10 31.38
N PRO A 221 9.88 2.11 30.68
CA PRO A 221 9.64 1.88 29.26
C PRO A 221 8.17 1.65 28.92
N GLU A 222 7.40 0.98 29.77
CA GLU A 222 5.98 0.74 29.57
C GLU A 222 5.19 2.06 29.55
N VAL A 223 5.53 3.00 30.45
CA VAL A 223 4.92 4.33 30.49
C VAL A 223 5.27 5.10 29.21
N ALA A 224 6.54 5.11 28.81
CA ALA A 224 6.97 5.75 27.56
C ALA A 224 6.26 5.15 26.33
N TRP A 225 6.04 3.83 26.32
CA TRP A 225 5.34 3.14 25.25
C TRP A 225 3.87 3.57 25.16
N PHE A 226 3.18 3.70 26.29
CA PHE A 226 1.80 4.20 26.31
C PHE A 226 1.71 5.62 25.75
N GLU A 227 2.54 6.53 26.27
CA GLU A 227 2.51 7.96 25.92
C GLU A 227 2.95 8.22 24.47
N CYS A 228 3.94 7.50 23.95
CA CYS A 228 4.52 7.79 22.64
C CYS A 228 3.97 6.91 21.51
N PHE A 229 3.47 5.70 21.80
CA PHE A 229 3.00 4.79 20.75
C PHE A 229 1.51 4.44 20.86
N TYR A 230 1.06 3.96 22.03
CA TYR A 230 -0.34 3.54 22.20
C TYR A 230 -1.33 4.67 21.93
N GLU A 231 -1.12 5.82 22.58
CA GLU A 231 -2.00 6.97 22.44
C GLU A 231 -1.93 7.63 21.07
N ALA A 232 -0.83 7.44 20.33
CA ALA A 232 -0.72 7.93 18.96
C ALA A 232 -1.82 7.36 18.05
N LYS A 233 -2.22 6.09 18.27
CA LYS A 233 -3.39 5.51 17.58
C LYS A 233 -4.67 6.26 17.92
N LEU A 234 -4.94 6.50 19.20
CA LEU A 234 -6.20 7.12 19.66
C LEU A 234 -6.34 8.55 19.12
N VAL A 235 -5.25 9.31 19.16
CA VAL A 235 -5.22 10.67 18.60
C VAL A 235 -5.39 10.64 17.09
N THR A 236 -4.75 9.70 16.38
CA THR A 236 -4.88 9.57 14.92
C THR A 236 -6.28 9.17 14.51
N ASP A 237 -6.93 8.23 15.23
CA ASP A 237 -8.32 7.85 14.98
C ASP A 237 -9.26 9.05 15.17
N LEU A 238 -9.06 9.83 16.24
CA LEU A 238 -9.85 11.02 16.50
C LEU A 238 -9.67 12.11 15.42
N MET A 239 -8.43 12.31 14.96
CA MET A 239 -8.13 13.20 13.83
C MET A 239 -8.75 12.70 12.52
N TYR A 240 -8.77 11.38 12.30
CA TYR A 240 -9.41 10.77 11.14
C TYR A 240 -10.92 11.03 11.15
N GLU A 241 -11.57 10.85 12.30
CA GLU A 241 -13.02 11.04 12.44
C GLU A 241 -13.47 12.50 12.35
N ARG A 242 -12.67 13.44 12.87
CA ARG A 242 -13.12 14.83 13.13
C ARG A 242 -12.28 15.91 12.45
N GLY A 243 -11.21 15.53 11.76
CA GLY A 243 -10.17 16.45 11.34
C GLY A 243 -9.34 16.98 12.51
N ILE A 244 -8.25 17.69 12.21
CA ILE A 244 -7.30 18.19 13.22
C ILE A 244 -7.99 19.12 14.23
N ALA A 245 -8.73 20.12 13.74
CA ALA A 245 -9.42 21.08 14.60
C ALA A 245 -10.50 20.40 15.47
N GLY A 246 -11.25 19.44 14.90
CA GLY A 246 -12.27 18.71 15.63
C GLY A 246 -11.70 17.76 16.69
N ALA A 247 -10.51 17.21 16.46
CA ALA A 247 -9.76 16.45 17.45
C ALA A 247 -9.23 17.34 18.58
N PHE A 248 -8.68 18.52 18.24
CA PHE A 248 -8.17 19.48 19.23
C PHE A 248 -9.28 20.01 20.15
N ALA A 249 -10.50 20.14 19.64
CA ALA A 249 -11.68 20.45 20.46
C ALA A 249 -12.10 19.33 21.44
N LYS A 250 -11.43 18.18 21.44
CA LYS A 250 -11.73 17.00 22.29
C LYS A 250 -10.60 16.61 23.24
N ILE A 251 -9.43 17.24 23.14
CA ILE A 251 -8.33 17.06 24.09
C ILE A 251 -8.40 18.12 25.20
N SER A 252 -7.60 17.98 26.25
CA SER A 252 -7.55 18.98 27.33
C SER A 252 -6.89 20.28 26.84
N ASN A 253 -7.28 21.41 27.42
CA ASN A 253 -6.65 22.71 27.14
C ASN A 253 -5.13 22.68 27.33
N THR A 254 -4.64 21.88 28.29
CA THR A 254 -3.20 21.69 28.54
C THR A 254 -2.52 21.00 27.35
N ALA A 255 -3.13 19.94 26.82
CA ALA A 255 -2.60 19.20 25.67
C ALA A 255 -2.63 20.07 24.40
N GLU A 256 -3.75 20.78 24.17
CA GLU A 256 -3.92 21.70 23.04
C GLU A 256 -2.86 22.82 23.06
N TYR A 257 -2.72 23.53 24.19
CA TYR A 257 -1.75 24.60 24.34
C TYR A 257 -0.31 24.09 24.18
N GLY A 258 0.00 22.93 24.78
CA GLY A 258 1.29 22.26 24.62
C GLY A 258 1.62 21.91 23.16
N ALA A 259 0.63 21.41 22.41
CA ALA A 259 0.76 21.09 21.00
C ALA A 259 1.03 22.33 20.14
N TYR A 260 0.33 23.44 20.38
CA TYR A 260 0.56 24.70 19.66
C TYR A 260 1.97 25.27 19.88
N LEU A 261 2.51 25.16 21.09
CA LEU A 261 3.86 25.64 21.38
C LEU A 261 4.96 24.69 20.87
N THR A 262 4.72 23.38 20.94
CA THR A 262 5.77 22.37 20.74
C THR A 262 5.79 21.80 19.33
N GLY A 263 4.62 21.63 18.69
CA GLY A 263 4.51 21.11 17.34
C GLY A 263 5.42 21.82 16.33
N PRO A 264 5.38 23.17 16.22
CA PRO A 264 6.26 23.92 15.32
C PRO A 264 7.75 23.86 15.67
N ARG A 265 8.11 23.48 16.91
CA ARG A 265 9.52 23.29 17.32
C ARG A 265 10.06 21.95 16.85
N ILE A 266 9.22 20.91 16.82
CA ILE A 266 9.56 19.57 16.30
C ILE A 266 9.47 19.56 14.77
N ILE A 267 8.38 20.08 14.21
CA ILE A 267 8.19 20.27 12.76
C ILE A 267 8.54 21.71 12.39
N ASN A 268 9.84 21.97 12.39
CA ASN A 268 10.42 23.30 12.20
C ASN A 268 10.92 23.51 10.75
N ALA A 269 11.66 24.61 10.52
CA ALA A 269 12.20 24.95 9.20
C ALA A 269 13.15 23.87 8.64
N ALA A 270 13.96 23.21 9.48
CA ALA A 270 14.86 22.15 9.03
C ALA A 270 14.08 20.88 8.65
N SER A 271 13.04 20.52 9.42
CA SER A 271 12.16 19.41 9.07
C SER A 271 11.46 19.65 7.73
N ARG A 272 11.01 20.89 7.46
CA ARG A 272 10.41 21.28 6.17
C ARG A 272 11.41 21.25 5.02
N ALA A 273 12.63 21.75 5.24
CA ALA A 273 13.70 21.66 4.23
C ALA A 273 14.05 20.21 3.89
N ALA A 274 14.03 19.30 4.86
CA ALA A 274 14.20 17.87 4.62
C ALA A 274 13.06 17.29 3.77
N MET A 275 11.80 17.71 4.02
CA MET A 275 10.66 17.33 3.17
C MET A 275 10.85 17.82 1.73
N ASP A 276 11.27 19.07 1.54
CA ASP A 276 11.55 19.62 0.20
C ASP A 276 12.62 18.80 -0.53
N GLN A 277 13.69 18.41 0.18
CA GLN A 277 14.74 17.56 -0.37
C GLN A 277 14.22 16.17 -0.74
N VAL A 278 13.46 15.51 0.13
CA VAL A 278 12.87 14.19 -0.14
C VAL A 278 11.97 14.25 -1.38
N LEU A 279 11.13 15.28 -1.51
CA LEU A 279 10.29 15.45 -2.70
C LEU A 279 11.14 15.61 -3.97
N ALA A 280 12.20 16.42 -3.91
CA ALA A 280 13.11 16.60 -5.04
C ALA A 280 13.84 15.28 -5.43
N GLU A 281 14.23 14.47 -4.45
CA GLU A 281 14.85 13.17 -4.66
C GLU A 281 13.89 12.15 -5.28
N VAL A 282 12.63 12.14 -4.86
CA VAL A 282 11.56 11.35 -5.47
C VAL A 282 11.35 11.79 -6.92
N GLN A 283 11.08 13.08 -7.15
CA GLN A 283 10.80 13.62 -8.48
C GLN A 283 11.97 13.44 -9.46
N GLY A 284 13.21 13.56 -8.96
CA GLY A 284 14.44 13.35 -9.72
C GLY A 284 14.84 11.88 -9.88
N GLY A 285 14.07 10.93 -9.35
CA GLY A 285 14.34 9.49 -9.41
C GLY A 285 15.56 9.05 -8.59
N GLY A 286 16.06 9.88 -7.68
CA GLY A 286 17.18 9.57 -6.79
C GLY A 286 16.88 8.38 -5.89
N PHE A 287 15.68 8.39 -5.29
CA PHE A 287 15.18 7.26 -4.49
C PHE A 287 15.15 5.96 -5.30
N VAL A 288 14.55 5.98 -6.50
CA VAL A 288 14.42 4.77 -7.34
C VAL A 288 15.77 4.21 -7.77
N ARG A 289 16.75 5.07 -8.10
CA ARG A 289 18.11 4.63 -8.40
C ARG A 289 18.75 3.92 -7.20
N ALA A 290 18.58 4.44 -5.99
CA ALA A 290 19.10 3.82 -4.78
C ALA A 290 18.40 2.48 -4.48
N LEU A 291 17.08 2.43 -4.59
CA LEU A 291 16.28 1.21 -4.43
C LEU A 291 16.73 0.11 -5.39
N MET A 292 16.86 0.43 -6.68
CA MET A 292 17.28 -0.54 -7.69
C MET A 292 18.72 -1.00 -7.47
N ALA A 293 19.63 -0.11 -7.05
CA ALA A 293 21.01 -0.49 -6.73
C ALA A 293 21.07 -1.47 -5.55
N ASP A 294 20.26 -1.27 -4.49
CA ASP A 294 20.17 -2.21 -3.38
C ASP A 294 19.56 -3.55 -3.85
N TYR A 295 18.47 -3.51 -4.64
CA TYR A 295 17.84 -4.71 -5.19
C TYR A 295 18.80 -5.54 -6.05
N ASP A 296 19.55 -4.91 -6.94
CA ASP A 296 20.54 -5.58 -7.81
C ASP A 296 21.68 -6.22 -7.01
N ALA A 297 21.97 -5.70 -5.81
CA ALA A 297 22.93 -6.27 -4.86
C ALA A 297 22.33 -7.36 -3.96
N GLY A 298 21.05 -7.72 -4.11
CA GLY A 298 20.36 -8.69 -3.26
C GLY A 298 19.71 -8.09 -2.00
N SER A 299 19.43 -6.79 -2.02
CA SER A 299 18.81 -5.99 -0.96
C SER A 299 19.52 -5.97 0.41
N PRO A 300 20.86 -5.88 0.50
CA PRO A 300 21.57 -5.89 1.78
C PRO A 300 21.16 -4.73 2.71
N ASP A 301 20.97 -3.51 2.19
CA ASP A 301 20.60 -2.36 3.03
C ASP A 301 19.18 -2.53 3.60
N LEU A 302 18.21 -2.89 2.76
CA LEU A 302 16.84 -3.13 3.20
C LEU A 302 16.77 -4.25 4.26
N LEU A 303 17.49 -5.35 4.06
CA LEU A 303 17.51 -6.47 5.01
C LEU A 303 18.19 -6.09 6.33
N ALA A 304 19.28 -5.31 6.28
CA ALA A 304 19.96 -4.81 7.46
C ALA A 304 19.07 -3.87 8.27
N ARG A 305 18.40 -2.91 7.62
CA ARG A 305 17.45 -1.98 8.26
C ARG A 305 16.28 -2.71 8.89
N ARG A 306 15.71 -3.71 8.21
CA ARG A 306 14.63 -4.54 8.74
C ARG A 306 15.06 -5.29 10.01
N SER A 307 16.28 -5.85 10.00
CA SER A 307 16.85 -6.53 11.17
C SER A 307 17.07 -5.56 12.34
N ALA A 308 17.56 -4.35 12.06
CA ALA A 308 17.76 -3.32 13.08
C ALA A 308 16.43 -2.83 13.69
N LEU A 309 15.40 -2.63 12.85
CA LEU A 309 14.07 -2.20 13.28
C LEU A 309 13.47 -3.18 14.29
N GLY A 310 13.52 -4.48 14.01
CA GLY A 310 12.99 -5.52 14.91
C GLY A 310 13.77 -5.72 16.21
N ARG A 311 14.88 -4.99 16.41
CA ARG A 311 15.70 -5.04 17.63
C ARG A 311 15.56 -3.78 18.48
N ARG A 312 14.75 -2.80 18.07
CA ARG A 312 14.54 -1.58 18.86
C ARG A 312 13.87 -1.91 20.20
N PRO A 313 14.24 -1.22 21.30
CA PRO A 313 13.66 -1.51 22.62
C PRO A 313 12.13 -1.36 22.68
N ILE A 314 11.55 -0.49 21.85
CA ILE A 314 10.09 -0.30 21.78
C ILE A 314 9.35 -1.58 21.36
N GLU A 315 9.99 -2.46 20.56
CA GLU A 315 9.40 -3.72 20.07
C GLU A 315 9.29 -4.77 21.19
N SER A 316 10.31 -4.87 22.06
CA SER A 316 10.28 -5.81 23.17
C SER A 316 9.25 -5.40 24.24
N VAL A 317 9.13 -4.10 24.50
CA VAL A 317 8.11 -3.53 25.39
C VAL A 317 6.71 -3.77 24.81
N GLY A 318 6.51 -3.52 23.51
CA GLY A 318 5.24 -3.80 22.84
C GLY A 318 4.86 -5.28 22.91
N THR A 319 5.82 -6.18 22.72
CA THR A 319 5.60 -7.63 22.86
C THR A 319 5.15 -7.98 24.28
N HIS A 320 5.79 -7.41 25.30
CA HIS A 320 5.40 -7.61 26.69
C HIS A 320 3.97 -7.11 26.97
N LEU A 321 3.62 -5.91 26.52
CA LEU A 321 2.29 -5.32 26.76
C LEU A 321 1.18 -6.05 25.99
N ASN A 322 1.47 -6.54 24.79
CA ASN A 322 0.53 -7.39 24.04
C ASN A 322 0.25 -8.71 24.79
N GLU A 323 1.26 -9.29 25.42
CA GLU A 323 1.11 -10.49 26.25
C GLU A 323 0.26 -10.21 27.50
N VAL A 324 0.41 -9.03 28.13
CA VAL A 324 -0.47 -8.59 29.22
C VAL A 324 -1.93 -8.50 28.74
N ALA A 325 -2.17 -7.86 27.60
CA ALA A 325 -3.52 -7.73 27.04
C ALA A 325 -4.14 -9.07 26.63
N ARG A 326 -3.33 -10.00 26.11
CA ARG A 326 -3.77 -11.36 25.74
C ARG A 326 -4.27 -12.13 26.95
N LYS A 327 -3.50 -12.13 28.04
CA LYS A 327 -3.90 -12.81 29.30
C LYS A 327 -5.24 -12.32 29.83
N ALA A 328 -5.50 -11.01 29.76
CA ALA A 328 -6.77 -10.44 30.20
C ALA A 328 -7.97 -10.99 29.40
N ARG A 329 -7.82 -11.20 28.08
CA ARG A 329 -8.88 -11.78 27.23
C ARG A 329 -9.11 -13.26 27.52
N GLU A 330 -8.04 -14.00 27.79
CA GLU A 330 -8.13 -15.43 28.12
C GLU A 330 -8.75 -15.67 29.49
N SER A 331 -8.48 -14.81 30.47
CA SER A 331 -9.19 -14.83 31.74
C SER A 331 -10.68 -14.54 31.57
N ALA A 332 -11.05 -13.56 30.75
CA ALA A 332 -12.46 -13.25 30.47
C ALA A 332 -13.19 -14.38 29.72
N ALA A 333 -12.51 -15.13 28.85
CA ALA A 333 -13.09 -16.24 28.11
C ALA A 333 -13.21 -17.56 28.91
N ASN A 334 -12.51 -17.67 30.05
CA ASN A 334 -12.59 -18.83 30.95
C ASN A 334 -13.61 -18.64 32.09
N ASP A 335 -14.18 -17.44 32.24
CA ASP A 335 -15.23 -17.11 33.21
C ASP A 335 -16.66 -17.16 32.59
N ASP A 336 -16.77 -17.49 31.29
CA ASP A 336 -18.01 -17.80 30.55
C ASP A 336 -18.12 -19.31 30.24
#